data_AF-A0A7X8YSQ9-F1
#
_entry.id   AF-A0A7X8YSQ9-F1
#
_cell.length_a   1.000
_cell.length_b   1.000
_cell.length_c   1.000
_cell.angle_alpha   90.00
_cell.angle_beta   90.00
_cell.angle_gamma   90.00
#
_symmetry.space_group_name_H-M   'P 1'
#
loop_
_entity.id
_entity.type
_entity.pdbx_description
1 polymer ?
#
loop_
_entity_poly.entity_id
_entity_poly.type
_entity_poly.pdbx_seq_one_letter_code
_entity_poly.pdbx_strand_id
1 'polypeptide(L)'
;MPKNLPPLLLTLALTAGLTFTSGALALDYSNRQGNPATFETLEETRVSSPAAAASQDSGKGAFKSHPVLDGYPEGTTYVYRSANLWGGRALRSNTNILVFAEKSFPNKDAALTYLKNLGMTDIIDAAIGSVVLVTPSDPKAGFAAADQKHYYALQTAMLSLGGSERSGDIVTTWSDGAYFGGFGFLYAIGIDGGATFFNNYIASTFDYASRIAGALLINGRMEEVRKVAAVLPAYLVNPTEAVAAGYKAANETDAARGDGGTTTCFNQALPLQQVTVHREPKPDAAAIIKRVYDEMFSRTMRVPVVKQGLHSAGTPFQGYTFDQAPYSLAARNIVTNGVTRDGVSVFPHQEDRFSGIRTPAGEYLQTWYEYVPGEVLQNGVAAGTVPLVIALHGGGDDPQAFVEEVGWLEMVCQERFILVAPEHQGLSSDQPVLGESLAALAAYMMKTYPAIDASRVYASGYSMGGGATLAIATSHPRMLAAVVDMAGAMFTFTDAMEERFEETDLPFMYLTSAYDLSPNINPEDGSLSDNSQVLLNAFLLFNGMDRVRYDFEAHPKCGFQADAWSETVLNGEHRNFIWYLNDRQGVPMVALSYTADLVHALYPQYAGIAWDYLARFSRNRKTGAVQYHP
;
A
#
# COMPACT_ATOMS: atom_id res chain seq x y z
N MET A 1 -0.49 0.12 -46.82
CA MET A 1 0.03 1.48 -46.51
C MET A 1 -0.81 2.49 -47.27
N PRO A 2 -1.30 3.56 -46.63
CA PRO A 2 -0.52 4.59 -45.93
C PRO A 2 -0.70 4.54 -44.41
N LYS A 3 0.40 4.50 -43.64
CA LYS A 3 1.16 5.62 -43.05
C LYS A 3 0.62 6.04 -41.68
N ASN A 4 1.25 5.46 -40.66
CA ASN A 4 1.67 6.07 -39.39
C ASN A 4 0.68 7.04 -38.74
N LEU A 5 -0.23 6.51 -37.93
CA LEU A 5 -0.61 7.20 -36.70
C LEU A 5 0.45 6.90 -35.63
N PRO A 6 0.96 7.90 -34.89
CA PRO A 6 1.86 7.66 -33.78
C PRO A 6 1.11 6.92 -32.67
N PRO A 7 1.79 6.06 -31.88
CA PRO A 7 1.17 5.41 -30.73
C PRO A 7 0.71 6.49 -29.75
N LEU A 8 -0.54 6.35 -29.29
CA LEU A 8 -1.12 7.15 -28.22
C LEU A 8 -0.18 7.04 -27.01
N LEU A 9 0.48 8.14 -26.64
CA LEU A 9 1.29 8.23 -25.43
C LEU A 9 0.38 7.94 -24.24
N LEU A 10 0.59 6.77 -23.62
CA LEU A 10 0.07 6.45 -22.31
C LEU A 10 0.72 7.46 -21.34
N THR A 11 -0.05 8.45 -20.88
CA THR A 11 0.38 9.37 -19.83
C THR A 11 0.61 8.56 -18.55
N LEU A 12 1.87 8.23 -18.29
CA LEU A 12 2.32 7.65 -17.03
C LEU A 12 1.92 8.59 -15.89
N ALA A 13 1.07 8.11 -14.99
CA ALA A 13 0.90 8.69 -13.67
C ALA A 13 2.09 8.32 -12.78
N LEU A 14 3.29 8.82 -13.13
CA LEU A 14 4.28 9.17 -12.12
C LEU A 14 3.85 10.55 -11.61
N THR A 15 2.97 10.61 -10.62
CA THR A 15 2.84 11.84 -9.82
C THR A 15 4.01 11.91 -8.85
N ALA A 16 5.22 12.01 -9.40
CA ALA A 16 6.30 12.74 -8.77
C ALA A 16 6.42 14.04 -9.58
N GLY A 17 5.81 15.11 -9.07
CA GLY A 17 6.17 16.46 -9.49
C GLY A 17 7.62 16.72 -9.12
N LEU A 18 8.57 16.16 -9.88
CA LEU A 18 9.96 16.57 -9.84
C LEU A 18 10.10 17.86 -10.62
N THR A 19 9.60 18.95 -10.04
CA THR A 19 10.23 20.25 -10.25
C THR A 19 11.30 20.36 -9.18
N PHE A 20 12.53 19.94 -9.52
CA PHE A 20 13.71 20.34 -8.78
C PHE A 20 13.79 21.87 -8.84
N THR A 21 13.30 22.56 -7.80
CA THR A 21 13.81 23.88 -7.49
C THR A 21 15.22 23.67 -6.96
N SER A 22 16.21 23.93 -7.81
CA SER A 22 17.61 24.01 -7.40
C SER A 22 17.74 25.04 -6.27
N GLY A 23 17.94 24.57 -5.04
CA GLY A 23 18.30 25.44 -3.92
C GLY A 23 17.90 25.00 -2.50
N ALA A 24 16.98 24.05 -2.32
CA ALA A 24 16.59 23.55 -1.00
C ALA A 24 16.92 22.06 -0.85
N LEU A 25 17.53 21.70 0.29
CA LEU A 25 17.78 20.31 0.66
C LEU A 25 16.45 19.61 0.96
N ALA A 26 16.36 18.30 0.71
CA ALA A 26 15.21 17.44 1.00
C ALA A 26 15.19 16.93 2.46
N LEU A 27 15.91 17.61 3.36
CA LEU A 27 15.93 17.35 4.80
C LEU A 27 14.60 17.73 5.46
N ASP A 28 14.45 17.35 6.72
CA ASP A 28 13.31 17.59 7.60
C ASP A 28 11.99 17.00 7.06
N TYR A 29 12.10 15.86 6.36
CA TYR A 29 10.94 15.16 5.80
C TYR A 29 9.89 14.87 6.88
N SER A 30 8.65 15.26 6.59
CA SER A 30 7.48 14.95 7.41
C SER A 30 6.39 14.35 6.54
N ASN A 31 5.79 13.26 7.04
CA ASN A 31 4.61 12.62 6.46
C ASN A 31 3.32 13.06 7.16
N ARG A 32 3.33 14.22 7.82
CA ARG A 32 2.21 14.75 8.60
C ARG A 32 1.82 16.15 8.14
N GLN A 33 0.52 16.42 8.12
CA GLN A 33 -0.04 17.71 7.69
C GLN A 33 0.03 18.79 8.78
N GLY A 34 0.08 18.41 10.06
CA GLY A 34 0.00 19.37 11.17
C GLY A 34 -1.33 20.14 11.25
N ASN A 35 -2.38 19.69 10.55
CA ASN A 35 -3.68 20.34 10.56
C ASN A 35 -4.41 20.15 11.90
N PRO A 36 -5.28 21.10 12.31
CA PRO A 36 -6.25 20.83 13.37
C PRO A 36 -7.35 19.88 12.88
N ALA A 37 -8.07 19.27 13.81
CA ALA A 37 -9.30 18.57 13.49
C ALA A 37 -10.37 19.57 13.00
N THR A 38 -11.14 19.19 11.98
CA THR A 38 -12.21 20.03 11.42
C THR A 38 -13.51 19.25 11.24
N PHE A 39 -14.64 19.97 11.22
CA PHE A 39 -15.94 19.43 10.87
C PHE A 39 -16.68 20.39 9.95
N GLU A 40 -16.92 19.95 8.74
CA GLU A 40 -17.35 20.78 7.62
C GLU A 40 -18.48 20.11 6.86
N THR A 41 -19.35 20.89 6.24
CA THR A 41 -20.23 20.36 5.18
C THR A 41 -19.42 20.14 3.89
N LEU A 42 -19.90 19.33 2.96
CA LEU A 42 -19.17 19.10 1.70
C LEU A 42 -19.00 20.41 0.90
N GLU A 43 -19.94 21.35 1.00
CA GLU A 43 -19.83 22.66 0.35
C GLU A 43 -18.69 23.48 0.96
N GLU A 44 -18.55 23.44 2.29
CA GLU A 44 -17.42 24.05 3.00
C GLU A 44 -16.09 23.39 2.61
N THR A 45 -16.03 22.05 2.56
CA THR A 45 -14.79 21.35 2.16
C THR A 45 -14.36 21.69 0.74
N ARG A 46 -15.30 21.93 -0.19
CA ARG A 46 -14.99 22.34 -1.57
C ARG A 46 -14.27 23.70 -1.65
N VAL A 47 -14.38 24.52 -0.60
CA VAL A 47 -13.67 25.81 -0.47
C VAL A 47 -12.41 25.66 0.37
N SER A 48 -12.44 24.85 1.42
CA SER A 48 -11.31 24.65 2.33
C SER A 48 -10.22 23.74 1.75
N SER A 49 -10.58 22.74 0.93
CA SER A 49 -9.64 21.78 0.36
C SER A 49 -8.59 22.45 -0.54
N PRO A 50 -8.93 23.37 -1.46
CA PRO A 50 -7.93 24.02 -2.30
C PRO A 50 -7.08 25.01 -1.51
N ALA A 51 -7.67 25.69 -0.53
CA ALA A 51 -6.96 26.64 0.33
C ALA A 51 -5.90 25.94 1.20
N ALA A 52 -6.21 24.74 1.71
CA ALA A 52 -5.27 23.94 2.48
C ALA A 52 -4.16 23.33 1.61
N ALA A 53 -4.49 22.85 0.41
CA ALA A 53 -3.47 22.37 -0.52
C ALA A 53 -2.49 23.49 -0.92
N ALA A 54 -3.01 24.68 -1.20
CA ALA A 54 -2.19 25.85 -1.51
C ALA A 54 -1.26 26.25 -0.34
N SER A 55 -1.69 26.12 0.92
CA SER A 55 -0.83 26.46 2.05
C SER A 55 0.30 25.45 2.27
N GLN A 56 0.08 24.17 1.95
CA GLN A 56 1.08 23.11 2.08
C GLN A 56 2.18 23.20 1.01
N ASP A 57 1.87 23.63 -0.21
CA ASP A 57 2.86 23.78 -1.30
C ASP A 57 3.47 25.20 -1.36
N SER A 58 3.56 25.90 -0.22
CA SER A 58 4.08 27.28 -0.12
C SER A 58 3.38 28.28 -1.07
N GLY A 59 2.13 28.05 -1.44
CA GLY A 59 1.35 28.85 -2.38
C GLY A 59 1.69 28.63 -3.85
N LYS A 60 2.49 27.62 -4.19
CA LYS A 60 2.80 27.25 -5.59
C LYS A 60 1.75 26.26 -6.09
N GLY A 61 1.34 26.39 -7.35
CA GLY A 61 0.35 25.52 -7.99
C GLY A 61 -1.08 26.06 -7.98
N ALA A 62 -1.90 25.58 -8.92
CA ALA A 62 -3.34 25.86 -8.96
C ALA A 62 -4.09 24.66 -8.35
N PHE A 63 -4.89 24.90 -7.33
CA PHE A 63 -5.69 23.87 -6.68
C PHE A 63 -7.18 24.20 -6.79
N LYS A 64 -8.00 23.17 -6.96
CA LYS A 64 -9.47 23.27 -6.95
C LYS A 64 -10.08 22.03 -6.31
N SER A 65 -11.36 22.14 -5.94
CA SER A 65 -12.16 20.94 -5.70
C SER A 65 -12.45 20.25 -7.04
N HIS A 66 -12.56 18.94 -7.00
CA HIS A 66 -12.82 18.09 -8.15
C HIS A 66 -14.16 18.47 -8.80
N PRO A 67 -14.19 18.62 -10.13
CA PRO A 67 -15.42 18.99 -10.85
C PRO A 67 -16.53 17.92 -10.79
N VAL A 68 -16.25 16.71 -10.31
CA VAL A 68 -17.26 15.64 -10.18
C VAL A 68 -18.28 15.96 -9.10
N LEU A 69 -17.89 16.81 -8.14
CA LEU A 69 -18.72 17.29 -7.05
C LEU A 69 -19.53 18.55 -7.44
N ASP A 70 -19.45 19.02 -8.69
CA ASP A 70 -20.26 20.14 -9.17
C ASP A 70 -21.74 19.75 -9.18
N GLY A 71 -22.58 20.55 -8.49
CA GLY A 71 -24.01 20.26 -8.34
C GLY A 71 -24.33 19.13 -7.36
N TYR A 72 -23.39 18.75 -6.49
CA TYR A 72 -23.66 17.81 -5.40
C TYR A 72 -24.76 18.37 -4.45
N PRO A 73 -25.72 17.56 -3.97
CA PRO A 73 -26.85 18.03 -3.16
C PRO A 73 -26.43 18.70 -1.86
N GLU A 74 -26.91 19.93 -1.65
CA GLU A 74 -26.49 20.71 -0.50
C GLU A 74 -27.00 20.14 0.83
N GLY A 75 -26.15 20.18 1.87
CA GLY A 75 -26.55 19.81 3.23
C GLY A 75 -26.79 18.31 3.42
N THR A 76 -26.26 17.47 2.53
CA THR A 76 -26.43 16.01 2.55
C THR A 76 -25.16 15.24 2.92
N THR A 77 -24.02 15.92 3.00
CA THR A 77 -22.74 15.28 3.29
C THR A 77 -21.90 16.15 4.21
N TYR A 78 -21.33 15.52 5.24
CA TYR A 78 -20.51 16.18 6.26
C TYR A 78 -19.20 15.42 6.43
N VAL A 79 -18.11 16.16 6.61
CA VAL A 79 -16.76 15.62 6.67
C VAL A 79 -16.14 16.01 8.01
N TYR A 80 -15.83 15.01 8.82
CA TYR A 80 -14.95 15.16 9.97
C TYR A 80 -13.53 14.75 9.57
N ARG A 81 -12.55 15.61 9.84
CA ARG A 81 -11.13 15.34 9.61
C ARG A 81 -10.42 15.32 10.95
N SER A 82 -9.65 14.26 11.23
CA SER A 82 -8.83 14.22 12.43
C SER A 82 -7.72 15.27 12.39
N ALA A 83 -7.15 15.59 13.54
CA ALA A 83 -5.93 16.37 13.59
C ALA A 83 -4.75 15.58 13.00
N ASN A 84 -3.74 16.30 12.51
CA ASN A 84 -2.46 15.76 12.09
C ASN A 84 -2.54 14.59 11.09
N LEU A 85 -3.39 14.75 10.07
CA LEU A 85 -3.55 13.79 8.98
C LEU A 85 -2.20 13.41 8.36
N TRP A 86 -2.17 12.23 7.74
CA TRP A 86 -1.04 11.88 6.87
C TRP A 86 -0.96 12.87 5.71
N GLY A 87 0.26 13.30 5.40
CA GLY A 87 0.57 14.35 4.43
C GLY A 87 1.73 13.98 3.50
N GLY A 88 2.02 14.86 2.55
CA GLY A 88 3.08 14.64 1.57
C GLY A 88 2.90 13.33 0.80
N ARG A 89 3.92 12.47 0.81
CA ARG A 89 3.91 11.18 0.11
C ARG A 89 3.07 10.09 0.81
N ALA A 90 2.62 10.33 2.04
CA ALA A 90 1.81 9.39 2.82
C ALA A 90 0.29 9.70 2.77
N LEU A 91 -0.17 10.60 1.89
CA LEU A 91 -1.59 11.01 1.83
C LEU A 91 -2.59 9.85 1.72
N ARG A 92 -2.17 8.76 1.08
CA ARG A 92 -2.97 7.53 0.93
C ARG A 92 -3.14 6.73 2.23
N SER A 93 -2.33 6.97 3.25
CA SER A 93 -2.39 6.30 4.57
C SER A 93 -3.51 6.78 5.48
N ASN A 94 -4.29 7.79 5.06
CA ASN A 94 -5.44 8.26 5.81
C ASN A 94 -6.57 7.22 5.82
N THR A 95 -7.08 6.90 7.02
CA THR A 95 -8.26 6.06 7.17
C THR A 95 -9.51 6.81 6.71
N ASN A 96 -10.39 6.17 5.95
CA ASN A 96 -11.60 6.79 5.39
C ASN A 96 -12.83 5.96 5.74
N ILE A 97 -13.75 6.52 6.52
CA ILE A 97 -14.99 5.82 6.91
C ILE A 97 -16.20 6.58 6.38
N LEU A 98 -16.91 5.96 5.44
CA LEU A 98 -18.20 6.43 4.94
C LEU A 98 -19.31 5.97 5.88
N VAL A 99 -20.16 6.88 6.35
CA VAL A 99 -21.31 6.57 7.21
C VAL A 99 -22.59 6.94 6.46
N PHE A 100 -23.38 5.94 6.06
CA PHE A 100 -24.68 6.14 5.42
C PHE A 100 -25.79 6.07 6.48
N ALA A 101 -26.40 7.22 6.76
CA ALA A 101 -27.49 7.34 7.72
C ALA A 101 -28.73 7.93 7.05
N GLU A 102 -29.85 7.21 7.08
CA GLU A 102 -31.14 7.72 6.60
C GLU A 102 -31.74 8.71 7.62
N LYS A 103 -31.13 9.88 7.69
CA LYS A 103 -31.48 10.99 8.59
C LYS A 103 -31.33 12.30 7.86
N SER A 104 -32.00 13.34 8.33
CA SER A 104 -31.68 14.72 8.02
C SER A 104 -31.30 15.45 9.30
N PHE A 105 -30.41 16.42 9.17
CA PHE A 105 -29.92 17.21 10.30
C PHE A 105 -30.33 18.66 10.10
N PRO A 106 -30.82 19.34 11.16
CA PRO A 106 -31.19 20.75 11.06
C PRO A 106 -29.98 21.66 10.81
N ASN A 107 -28.78 21.22 11.18
CA ASN A 107 -27.51 21.91 10.99
C ASN A 107 -26.34 20.93 11.19
N LYS A 108 -25.11 21.40 10.90
CA LYS A 108 -23.89 20.61 11.06
C LYS A 108 -23.60 20.21 12.51
N ASP A 109 -23.92 21.04 13.51
CA ASP A 109 -23.69 20.69 14.92
C ASP A 109 -24.50 19.46 15.36
N ALA A 110 -25.72 19.30 14.86
CA ALA A 110 -26.54 18.11 15.08
C ALA A 110 -25.93 16.87 14.40
N ALA A 111 -25.38 17.02 13.19
CA ALA A 111 -24.66 15.96 12.48
C ALA A 111 -23.38 15.55 13.23
N LEU A 112 -22.61 16.51 13.76
CA LEU A 112 -21.43 16.23 14.58
C LEU A 112 -21.80 15.52 15.89
N THR A 113 -22.86 15.96 16.55
CA THR A 113 -23.37 15.31 17.76
C THR A 113 -23.75 13.86 17.48
N TYR A 114 -24.37 13.59 16.33
CA TYR A 114 -24.68 12.23 15.90
C TYR A 114 -23.43 11.37 15.72
N LEU A 115 -22.39 11.88 15.03
CA LEU A 115 -21.12 11.16 14.88
C LEU A 115 -20.41 10.89 16.22
N LYS A 116 -20.41 11.87 17.13
CA LYS A 116 -19.87 11.72 18.49
C LYS A 116 -20.61 10.64 19.28
N ASN A 117 -21.94 10.61 19.20
CA ASN A 117 -22.75 9.60 19.86
C ASN A 117 -22.51 8.18 19.30
N LEU A 118 -22.06 8.07 18.05
CA LEU A 118 -21.62 6.80 17.45
C LEU A 118 -20.17 6.44 17.79
N GLY A 119 -19.42 7.32 18.46
CA GLY A 119 -17.99 7.14 18.75
C GLY A 119 -17.07 7.36 17.55
N MET A 120 -17.58 7.91 16.45
CA MET A 120 -16.84 8.00 15.18
C MET A 120 -15.65 8.96 15.25
N THR A 121 -15.77 10.07 15.99
CA THR A 121 -14.68 11.06 16.13
C THR A 121 -13.49 10.46 16.89
N ASP A 122 -13.76 9.70 17.95
CA ASP A 122 -12.70 9.09 18.76
C ASP A 122 -11.96 8.00 17.99
N ILE A 123 -12.72 7.20 17.21
CA ILE A 123 -12.15 6.17 16.32
C ILE A 123 -11.24 6.82 15.29
N ILE A 124 -11.72 7.84 14.58
CA ILE A 124 -10.95 8.42 13.47
C ILE A 124 -9.78 9.26 13.94
N ASP A 125 -9.87 9.90 15.11
CA ASP A 125 -8.74 10.60 15.73
C ASP A 125 -7.60 9.64 16.10
N ALA A 126 -7.94 8.44 16.59
CA ALA A 126 -6.95 7.39 16.85
C ALA A 126 -6.40 6.76 15.56
N ALA A 127 -7.24 6.60 14.54
CA ALA A 127 -6.89 6.00 13.26
C ALA A 127 -6.08 6.92 12.34
N ILE A 128 -6.23 8.23 12.53
CA ILE A 128 -5.80 9.31 11.65
C ILE A 128 -6.46 9.22 10.27
N GLY A 129 -7.42 10.10 10.02
CA GLY A 129 -8.19 10.06 8.80
C GLY A 129 -9.47 10.91 8.80
N SER A 130 -10.42 10.53 7.96
CA SER A 130 -11.69 11.22 7.79
C SER A 130 -12.91 10.32 7.96
N VAL A 131 -13.98 10.88 8.54
CA VAL A 131 -15.33 10.30 8.53
C VAL A 131 -16.20 11.15 7.64
N VAL A 132 -16.83 10.53 6.65
CA VAL A 132 -17.76 11.20 5.74
C VAL A 132 -19.16 10.67 6.00
N LEU A 133 -19.99 11.49 6.64
CA LEU A 133 -21.40 11.21 6.89
C LEU A 133 -22.22 11.60 5.66
N VAL A 134 -22.93 10.63 5.09
CA VAL A 134 -23.79 10.78 3.93
C VAL A 134 -25.24 10.55 4.33
N THR A 135 -26.12 11.46 3.92
CA THR A 135 -27.57 11.38 4.09
C THR A 135 -28.29 11.37 2.74
N PRO A 136 -29.59 11.00 2.70
CA PRO A 136 -30.34 10.98 1.44
C PRO A 136 -30.45 12.35 0.79
N SER A 137 -30.37 12.39 -0.54
CA SER A 137 -30.60 13.62 -1.33
C SER A 137 -32.04 14.15 -1.23
N ASP A 138 -33.01 13.26 -1.00
CA ASP A 138 -34.38 13.62 -0.61
C ASP A 138 -34.69 13.09 0.80
N PRO A 139 -34.65 13.95 1.83
CA PRO A 139 -34.94 13.57 3.21
C PRO A 139 -36.32 12.94 3.43
N LYS A 140 -37.30 13.19 2.55
CA LYS A 140 -38.65 12.63 2.67
C LYS A 140 -38.75 11.25 2.05
N ALA A 141 -38.00 11.00 0.98
CA ALA A 141 -38.01 9.71 0.29
C ALA A 141 -37.06 8.68 0.92
N GLY A 142 -36.07 9.14 1.70
CA GLY A 142 -34.97 8.28 2.14
C GLY A 142 -34.00 8.00 1.00
N PHE A 143 -33.07 7.07 1.20
CA PHE A 143 -32.11 6.75 0.14
C PHE A 143 -32.80 6.04 -1.04
N ALA A 144 -32.41 6.41 -2.26
CA ALA A 144 -32.96 5.87 -3.49
C ALA A 144 -31.89 5.62 -4.56
N ALA A 145 -32.28 5.02 -5.68
CA ALA A 145 -31.39 4.76 -6.81
C ALA A 145 -30.67 6.03 -7.32
N ALA A 146 -31.30 7.21 -7.17
CA ALA A 146 -30.72 8.49 -7.58
C ALA A 146 -29.47 8.87 -6.77
N ASP A 147 -29.32 8.38 -5.54
CA ASP A 147 -28.17 8.65 -4.67
C ASP A 147 -26.89 7.93 -5.13
N GLN A 148 -27.00 6.95 -6.03
CA GLN A 148 -25.84 6.27 -6.63
C GLN A 148 -24.89 7.23 -7.34
N LYS A 149 -25.43 8.22 -8.06
CA LYS A 149 -24.60 9.21 -8.76
C LYS A 149 -23.82 10.08 -7.79
N HIS A 150 -24.37 10.31 -6.59
CA HIS A 150 -23.73 11.09 -5.53
C HIS A 150 -22.64 10.26 -4.85
N TYR A 151 -22.90 8.97 -4.60
CA TYR A 151 -21.84 8.05 -4.16
C TYR A 151 -20.69 7.98 -5.17
N TYR A 152 -20.98 7.82 -6.47
CA TYR A 152 -19.96 7.84 -7.51
C TYR A 152 -19.12 9.13 -7.48
N ALA A 153 -19.78 10.29 -7.36
CA ALA A 153 -19.09 11.56 -7.30
C ALA A 153 -18.19 11.68 -6.08
N LEU A 154 -18.69 11.30 -4.91
CA LEU A 154 -17.95 11.31 -3.66
C LEU A 154 -16.73 10.37 -3.72
N GLN A 155 -16.94 9.12 -4.14
CA GLN A 155 -15.86 8.15 -4.30
C GLN A 155 -14.79 8.67 -5.28
N THR A 156 -15.21 9.19 -6.43
CA THR A 156 -14.28 9.70 -7.45
C THR A 156 -13.39 10.80 -6.89
N ALA A 157 -13.98 11.79 -6.19
CA ALA A 157 -13.21 12.88 -5.59
C ALA A 157 -12.29 12.43 -4.44
N MET A 158 -12.73 11.46 -3.63
CA MET A 158 -11.95 10.94 -2.50
C MET A 158 -10.75 10.09 -2.95
N LEU A 159 -10.89 9.33 -4.03
CA LEU A 159 -9.87 8.39 -4.49
C LEU A 159 -8.88 8.98 -5.49
N SER A 160 -9.16 10.17 -6.06
CA SER A 160 -8.34 10.82 -7.09
C SER A 160 -7.10 11.55 -6.53
N LEU A 161 -6.25 10.86 -5.76
CA LEU A 161 -5.01 11.43 -5.27
C LEU A 161 -4.08 11.82 -6.43
N GLY A 162 -3.60 13.08 -6.42
CA GLY A 162 -2.75 13.61 -7.48
C GLY A 162 -3.46 13.83 -8.83
N GLY A 163 -4.79 13.64 -8.90
CA GLY A 163 -5.58 13.94 -10.09
C GLY A 163 -5.44 15.41 -10.47
N SER A 164 -5.23 15.69 -11.76
CA SER A 164 -5.04 17.04 -12.24
C SER A 164 -5.54 17.21 -13.69
N GLU A 165 -5.80 18.45 -14.06
CA GLU A 165 -6.10 18.86 -15.42
C GLU A 165 -5.09 19.91 -15.87
N ARG A 166 -4.59 19.75 -17.11
CA ARG A 166 -3.73 20.73 -17.75
C ARG A 166 -4.54 21.58 -18.72
N SER A 167 -4.50 22.89 -18.53
CA SER A 167 -5.06 23.88 -19.46
C SER A 167 -3.97 24.89 -19.85
N GLY A 168 -3.39 24.70 -21.04
CA GLY A 168 -2.18 25.43 -21.44
C GLY A 168 -1.00 25.10 -20.53
N ASP A 169 -0.35 26.12 -19.97
CA ASP A 169 0.79 25.97 -19.07
C ASP A 169 0.38 25.78 -17.59
N ILE A 170 -0.91 25.87 -17.28
CA ILE A 170 -1.42 25.74 -15.92
C ILE A 170 -1.84 24.29 -15.68
N VAL A 171 -1.26 23.67 -14.65
CA VAL A 171 -1.72 22.40 -14.09
C VAL A 171 -2.57 22.72 -12.86
N THR A 172 -3.85 22.33 -12.90
CA THR A 172 -4.76 22.43 -11.77
C THR A 172 -4.91 21.07 -11.12
N THR A 173 -4.53 20.96 -9.85
CA THR A 173 -4.62 19.70 -9.07
C THR A 173 -5.90 19.68 -8.23
N TRP A 174 -6.57 18.53 -8.22
CA TRP A 174 -7.75 18.31 -7.40
C TRP A 174 -7.34 18.00 -5.97
N SER A 175 -7.90 18.74 -5.01
CA SER A 175 -7.43 18.74 -3.61
C SER A 175 -8.23 17.82 -2.68
N ASP A 176 -9.43 17.39 -3.07
CA ASP A 176 -10.36 16.67 -2.19
C ASP A 176 -9.81 15.34 -1.68
N GLY A 177 -9.20 14.54 -2.57
CA GLY A 177 -8.58 13.27 -2.18
C GLY A 177 -7.49 13.43 -1.12
N ALA A 178 -6.66 14.47 -1.22
CA ALA A 178 -5.61 14.76 -0.24
C ALA A 178 -6.18 15.39 1.05
N TYR A 179 -7.35 16.02 0.95
CA TYR A 179 -7.95 16.77 2.05
C TYR A 179 -8.74 15.86 2.99
N PHE A 180 -9.63 15.03 2.44
CA PHE A 180 -10.53 14.17 3.22
C PHE A 180 -10.71 12.75 2.65
N GLY A 181 -9.90 12.38 1.67
CA GLY A 181 -9.93 11.09 1.02
C GLY A 181 -8.68 10.27 1.26
N GLY A 182 -8.33 9.48 0.25
CA GLY A 182 -7.31 8.45 0.31
C GLY A 182 -7.85 7.13 -0.21
N PHE A 183 -6.96 6.26 -0.68
CA PHE A 183 -7.32 4.92 -1.13
C PHE A 183 -6.81 3.87 -0.16
N GLY A 184 -7.38 2.68 -0.26
CA GLY A 184 -6.92 1.49 0.44
C GLY A 184 -7.35 1.32 1.88
N PHE A 185 -7.62 2.40 2.61
CA PHE A 185 -8.23 2.35 3.95
C PHE A 185 -9.68 2.85 3.94
N LEU A 186 -10.47 2.39 2.97
CA LEU A 186 -11.86 2.79 2.78
C LEU A 186 -12.82 1.77 3.38
N TYR A 187 -13.63 2.21 4.34
CA TYR A 187 -14.65 1.38 5.02
C TYR A 187 -16.02 2.05 4.93
N ALA A 188 -17.08 1.24 5.05
CA ALA A 188 -18.45 1.72 5.01
C ALA A 188 -19.26 1.26 6.23
N ILE A 189 -20.09 2.16 6.76
CA ILE A 189 -21.05 1.88 7.82
C ILE A 189 -22.42 2.30 7.30
N GLY A 190 -23.34 1.36 7.16
CA GLY A 190 -24.74 1.63 6.84
C GLY A 190 -25.64 1.39 8.05
N ILE A 191 -26.58 2.31 8.31
CA ILE A 191 -27.55 2.18 9.40
C ILE A 191 -28.97 2.27 8.83
N ASP A 192 -29.79 1.26 9.12
CA ASP A 192 -31.19 1.13 8.71
C ASP A 192 -31.38 1.32 7.18
N GLY A 193 -32.01 2.42 6.76
CA GLY A 193 -32.17 2.76 5.34
C GLY A 193 -30.83 2.93 4.61
N GLY A 194 -29.80 3.45 5.29
CA GLY A 194 -28.44 3.55 4.73
C GLY A 194 -27.79 2.19 4.50
N ALA A 195 -28.03 1.21 5.37
CA ALA A 195 -27.59 -0.18 5.14
C ALA A 195 -28.31 -0.82 3.95
N THR A 196 -29.60 -0.50 3.78
CA THR A 196 -30.41 -0.98 2.67
C THR A 196 -29.97 -0.37 1.34
N PHE A 197 -29.68 0.93 1.32
CA PHE A 197 -29.08 1.61 0.17
C PHE A 197 -27.74 0.98 -0.21
N PHE A 198 -26.87 0.77 0.77
CA PHE A 198 -25.57 0.15 0.55
C PHE A 198 -25.71 -1.23 -0.12
N ASN A 199 -26.56 -2.11 0.43
CA ASN A 199 -26.81 -3.44 -0.16
C ASN A 199 -27.30 -3.38 -1.60
N ASN A 200 -28.27 -2.51 -1.88
CA ASN A 200 -28.98 -2.49 -3.16
C ASN A 200 -28.22 -1.80 -4.31
N TYR A 201 -27.25 -0.94 -3.97
CA TYR A 201 -26.68 -0.01 -4.95
C TYR A 201 -25.16 0.11 -4.89
N ILE A 202 -24.55 -0.03 -3.72
CA ILE A 202 -23.08 0.02 -3.56
C ILE A 202 -22.51 -1.40 -3.63
N ALA A 203 -22.93 -2.28 -2.72
CA ALA A 203 -22.48 -3.67 -2.67
C ALA A 203 -22.80 -4.45 -3.96
N SER A 204 -23.86 -4.06 -4.67
CA SER A 204 -24.27 -4.69 -5.92
C SER A 204 -23.58 -4.18 -7.18
N THR A 205 -22.68 -3.22 -7.04
CA THR A 205 -21.96 -2.61 -8.17
C THR A 205 -20.49 -2.95 -8.02
N PHE A 206 -19.94 -3.72 -8.97
CA PHE A 206 -18.57 -4.23 -8.89
C PHE A 206 -17.54 -3.12 -8.68
N ASP A 207 -17.62 -2.04 -9.47
CA ASP A 207 -16.74 -0.87 -9.38
C ASP A 207 -16.72 -0.21 -7.98
N TYR A 208 -17.85 -0.25 -7.29
CA TYR A 208 -18.00 0.37 -5.96
C TYR A 208 -17.56 -0.59 -4.85
N ALA A 209 -18.15 -1.78 -4.82
CA ALA A 209 -17.93 -2.77 -3.76
C ALA A 209 -16.46 -3.21 -3.67
N SER A 210 -15.80 -3.37 -4.82
CA SER A 210 -14.42 -3.90 -4.88
C SER A 210 -13.33 -2.92 -4.47
N ARG A 211 -13.69 -1.68 -4.10
CA ARG A 211 -12.78 -0.66 -3.53
C ARG A 211 -12.89 -0.54 -2.00
N ILE A 212 -13.89 -1.17 -1.39
CA ILE A 212 -14.18 -1.07 0.05
C ILE A 212 -13.54 -2.24 0.80
N ALA A 213 -12.70 -1.95 1.79
CA ALA A 213 -11.95 -2.95 2.57
C ALA A 213 -12.80 -3.66 3.64
N GLY A 214 -13.96 -3.08 4.01
CA GLY A 214 -14.92 -3.71 4.91
C GLY A 214 -16.20 -2.88 5.08
N ALA A 215 -17.30 -3.56 5.38
CA ALA A 215 -18.59 -2.92 5.63
C ALA A 215 -19.24 -3.36 6.96
N LEU A 216 -19.85 -2.43 7.68
CA LEU A 216 -20.77 -2.69 8.79
C LEU A 216 -22.18 -2.28 8.36
N LEU A 217 -23.14 -3.20 8.42
CA LEU A 217 -24.51 -2.95 7.98
C LEU A 217 -25.49 -3.31 9.10
N ILE A 218 -26.14 -2.30 9.66
CA ILE A 218 -27.09 -2.44 10.76
C ILE A 218 -28.51 -2.40 10.23
N ASN A 219 -29.27 -3.48 10.49
CA ASN A 219 -30.68 -3.66 10.12
C ASN A 219 -30.98 -3.57 8.61
N GLY A 220 -29.97 -3.71 7.74
CA GLY A 220 -30.13 -3.58 6.29
C GLY A 220 -31.02 -4.65 5.67
N ARG A 221 -31.63 -4.28 4.53
CA ARG A 221 -32.36 -5.17 3.62
C ARG A 221 -31.70 -5.17 2.25
N MET A 222 -32.06 -6.14 1.42
CA MET A 222 -31.61 -6.21 0.03
C MET A 222 -32.74 -6.77 -0.82
N GLU A 223 -32.97 -6.19 -1.99
CA GLU A 223 -33.91 -6.70 -2.99
C GLU A 223 -33.44 -8.06 -3.52
N GLU A 224 -34.36 -9.00 -3.76
CA GLU A 224 -34.01 -10.37 -4.18
C GLU A 224 -33.24 -10.44 -5.51
N VAL A 225 -33.41 -9.44 -6.38
CA VAL A 225 -32.70 -9.35 -7.67
C VAL A 225 -31.23 -8.96 -7.51
N ARG A 226 -30.85 -8.38 -6.36
CA ARG A 226 -29.51 -7.84 -6.10
C ARG A 226 -28.59 -8.94 -5.56
N LYS A 227 -27.30 -8.80 -5.87
CA LYS A 227 -26.22 -9.67 -5.39
C LYS A 227 -25.05 -8.82 -4.96
N VAL A 228 -24.28 -9.26 -3.98
CA VAL A 228 -22.99 -8.64 -3.65
C VAL A 228 -22.04 -8.95 -4.80
N ALA A 229 -21.51 -7.91 -5.44
CA ALA A 229 -20.86 -8.02 -6.74
C ALA A 229 -19.39 -8.46 -6.68
N ALA A 230 -18.73 -8.32 -5.53
CA ALA A 230 -17.33 -8.67 -5.32
C ALA A 230 -17.11 -9.22 -3.91
N VAL A 231 -15.95 -9.84 -3.66
CA VAL A 231 -15.48 -10.15 -2.30
C VAL A 231 -15.57 -8.87 -1.47
N LEU A 232 -16.33 -8.88 -0.39
CA LEU A 232 -16.54 -7.73 0.48
C LEU A 232 -16.71 -8.21 1.92
N PRO A 233 -15.66 -8.12 2.74
CA PRO A 233 -15.75 -8.49 4.14
C PRO A 233 -16.84 -7.66 4.81
N ALA A 234 -17.71 -8.30 5.60
CA ALA A 234 -18.87 -7.63 6.18
C ALA A 234 -19.21 -8.04 7.61
N TYR A 235 -19.59 -7.06 8.44
CA TYR A 235 -20.24 -7.27 9.72
C TYR A 235 -21.72 -6.86 9.60
N LEU A 236 -22.62 -7.83 9.71
CA LEU A 236 -24.04 -7.69 9.45
C LEU A 236 -24.81 -7.80 10.77
N VAL A 237 -25.48 -6.74 11.19
CA VAL A 237 -26.33 -6.74 12.39
C VAL A 237 -27.78 -6.89 11.98
N ASN A 238 -28.44 -7.93 12.50
CA ASN A 238 -29.81 -8.30 12.17
C ASN A 238 -30.14 -8.37 10.66
N PRO A 239 -29.28 -8.99 9.81
CA PRO A 239 -29.57 -9.12 8.38
C PRO A 239 -30.78 -10.02 8.13
N THR A 240 -31.39 -9.97 6.94
CA THR A 240 -32.24 -11.10 6.52
C THR A 240 -31.36 -12.31 6.20
N GLU A 241 -31.93 -13.50 6.19
CA GLU A 241 -31.18 -14.70 5.79
C GLU A 241 -30.65 -14.59 4.34
N ALA A 242 -31.42 -13.96 3.45
CA ALA A 242 -30.99 -13.70 2.07
C ALA A 242 -29.76 -12.76 2.00
N VAL A 243 -29.74 -11.70 2.80
CA VAL A 243 -28.58 -10.79 2.88
C VAL A 243 -27.36 -11.56 3.41
N ALA A 244 -27.51 -12.29 4.51
CA ALA A 244 -26.41 -13.08 5.06
C ALA A 244 -25.87 -14.12 4.07
N ALA A 245 -26.74 -14.81 3.34
CA ALA A 245 -26.36 -15.79 2.32
C ALA A 245 -25.63 -15.13 1.14
N GLY A 246 -26.09 -13.96 0.68
CA GLY A 246 -25.46 -13.22 -0.43
C GLY A 246 -24.02 -12.82 -0.11
N TYR A 247 -23.77 -12.29 1.08
CA TYR A 247 -22.42 -11.93 1.52
C TYR A 247 -21.52 -13.17 1.70
N LYS A 248 -22.04 -14.25 2.27
CA LYS A 248 -21.28 -15.52 2.44
C LYS A 248 -20.85 -16.10 1.10
N ALA A 249 -21.76 -16.08 0.11
CA ALA A 249 -21.44 -16.53 -1.24
C ALA A 249 -20.37 -15.65 -1.90
N ALA A 250 -20.49 -14.32 -1.82
CA ALA A 250 -19.52 -13.41 -2.42
C ALA A 250 -18.12 -13.45 -1.76
N ASN A 251 -18.04 -13.83 -0.47
CA ASN A 251 -16.77 -14.03 0.24
C ASN A 251 -16.29 -15.48 0.21
N GLU A 252 -16.97 -16.37 -0.51
CA GLU A 252 -16.61 -17.79 -0.65
C GLU A 252 -16.36 -18.49 0.69
N THR A 253 -17.24 -18.24 1.68
CA THR A 253 -17.03 -18.77 3.03
C THR A 253 -17.28 -20.28 3.08
N ASP A 254 -16.36 -21.03 3.69
CA ASP A 254 -16.41 -22.50 3.84
C ASP A 254 -16.19 -22.97 5.29
N ALA A 255 -15.76 -22.08 6.19
CA ALA A 255 -15.59 -22.32 7.61
C ALA A 255 -16.39 -21.32 8.46
N ALA A 256 -16.64 -21.65 9.73
CA ALA A 256 -17.35 -20.77 10.66
C ALA A 256 -16.85 -20.90 12.10
N ARG A 257 -16.95 -19.80 12.86
CA ARG A 257 -16.77 -19.72 14.30
C ARG A 257 -17.84 -18.80 14.91
N GLY A 258 -18.13 -18.92 16.19
CA GLY A 258 -19.13 -18.05 16.82
C GLY A 258 -19.26 -18.19 18.33
N ASP A 259 -20.07 -17.30 18.89
CA ASP A 259 -20.51 -17.27 20.28
C ASP A 259 -22.05 -17.14 20.35
N GLY A 260 -22.61 -16.89 21.55
CA GLY A 260 -24.05 -16.86 21.78
C GLY A 260 -24.85 -15.81 20.98
N GLY A 261 -24.20 -14.83 20.34
CA GLY A 261 -24.88 -13.79 19.56
C GLY A 261 -24.23 -13.47 18.20
N THR A 262 -23.09 -14.08 17.91
CA THR A 262 -22.27 -13.74 16.75
C THR A 262 -21.77 -14.98 16.03
N THR A 263 -21.89 -15.02 14.71
CA THR A 263 -21.33 -16.09 13.87
C THR A 263 -20.50 -15.48 12.75
N THR A 264 -19.21 -15.76 12.73
CA THR A 264 -18.30 -15.37 11.64
C THR A 264 -18.10 -16.58 10.73
N CYS A 265 -18.59 -16.47 9.49
CA CYS A 265 -18.27 -17.38 8.40
C CYS A 265 -17.08 -16.79 7.62
N PHE A 266 -16.10 -17.60 7.22
CA PHE A 266 -14.91 -17.13 6.52
C PHE A 266 -14.41 -18.17 5.52
N ASN A 267 -13.66 -17.72 4.51
CA ASN A 267 -12.89 -18.60 3.64
C ASN A 267 -11.64 -19.07 4.40
N GLN A 268 -11.48 -20.37 4.60
CA GLN A 268 -10.38 -20.93 5.40
C GLN A 268 -9.01 -20.66 4.78
N ALA A 269 -8.90 -20.62 3.45
CA ALA A 269 -7.67 -20.32 2.73
C ALA A 269 -7.35 -18.82 2.69
N LEU A 270 -8.39 -17.96 2.68
CA LEU A 270 -8.29 -16.50 2.63
C LEU A 270 -9.13 -15.85 3.75
N PRO A 271 -8.69 -15.88 5.02
CA PRO A 271 -9.53 -15.55 6.17
C PRO A 271 -10.05 -14.12 6.24
N LEU A 272 -9.48 -13.19 5.47
CA LEU A 272 -10.01 -11.82 5.35
C LEU A 272 -11.36 -11.80 4.63
N GLN A 273 -11.64 -12.78 3.76
CA GLN A 273 -12.94 -12.97 3.16
C GLN A 273 -13.88 -13.58 4.21
N GLN A 274 -14.53 -12.70 4.97
CA GLN A 274 -15.34 -13.10 6.10
C GLN A 274 -16.63 -12.29 6.22
N VAL A 275 -17.64 -12.95 6.77
CA VAL A 275 -18.95 -12.38 7.03
C VAL A 275 -19.34 -12.72 8.46
N THR A 276 -19.44 -11.69 9.29
CA THR A 276 -19.93 -11.83 10.66
C THR A 276 -21.40 -11.46 10.72
N VAL A 277 -22.23 -12.38 11.18
CA VAL A 277 -23.66 -12.14 11.45
C VAL A 277 -23.82 -11.99 12.96
N HIS A 278 -24.31 -10.82 13.37
CA HIS A 278 -24.60 -10.49 14.76
C HIS A 278 -26.11 -10.28 14.94
N ARG A 279 -26.69 -10.90 15.96
CA ARG A 279 -28.12 -10.85 16.25
C ARG A 279 -28.35 -10.21 17.61
N GLU A 280 -28.94 -9.02 17.64
CA GLU A 280 -29.25 -8.29 18.86
C GLU A 280 -30.59 -7.56 18.72
N PRO A 281 -31.58 -7.75 19.62
CA PRO A 281 -32.89 -7.09 19.51
C PRO A 281 -32.85 -5.55 19.49
N LYS A 282 -31.86 -4.96 20.18
CA LYS A 282 -31.67 -3.50 20.26
C LYS A 282 -30.18 -3.19 20.12
N PRO A 283 -29.66 -3.12 18.88
CA PRO A 283 -28.25 -2.90 18.64
C PRO A 283 -27.74 -1.60 19.25
N ASP A 284 -26.72 -1.67 20.09
CA ASP A 284 -25.93 -0.49 20.48
C ASP A 284 -24.97 -0.17 19.33
N ALA A 285 -25.38 0.77 18.47
CA ALA A 285 -24.60 1.14 17.29
C ALA A 285 -23.17 1.61 17.65
N ALA A 286 -22.98 2.35 18.73
CA ALA A 286 -21.66 2.87 19.10
C ALA A 286 -20.73 1.74 19.55
N ALA A 287 -21.22 0.84 20.41
CA ALA A 287 -20.44 -0.31 20.88
C ALA A 287 -20.09 -1.27 19.72
N ILE A 288 -21.03 -1.49 18.80
CA ILE A 288 -20.82 -2.35 17.63
C ILE A 288 -19.82 -1.71 16.67
N ILE A 289 -19.96 -0.41 16.34
CA ILE A 289 -19.04 0.31 15.46
C ILE A 289 -17.61 0.20 16.00
N LYS A 290 -17.42 0.46 17.30
CA LYS A 290 -16.11 0.33 17.94
C LYS A 290 -15.55 -1.09 17.81
N ARG A 291 -16.36 -2.11 18.11
CA ARG A 291 -15.95 -3.51 17.98
C ARG A 291 -15.52 -3.83 16.55
N VAL A 292 -16.31 -3.46 15.55
CA VAL A 292 -16.02 -3.73 14.14
C VAL A 292 -14.75 -3.02 13.70
N TYR A 293 -14.54 -1.78 14.16
CA TYR A 293 -13.29 -1.09 13.87
C TYR A 293 -12.08 -1.85 14.45
N ASP A 294 -12.14 -2.21 15.73
CA ASP A 294 -11.04 -2.87 16.45
C ASP A 294 -10.75 -4.29 15.94
N GLU A 295 -11.77 -5.02 15.49
CA GLU A 295 -11.65 -6.45 15.15
C GLU A 295 -11.56 -6.71 13.64
N MET A 296 -12.03 -5.79 12.80
CA MET A 296 -12.17 -6.01 11.36
C MET A 296 -11.57 -4.88 10.52
N PHE A 297 -12.02 -3.63 10.67
CA PHE A 297 -11.53 -2.54 9.79
C PHE A 297 -10.05 -2.23 10.01
N SER A 298 -9.57 -2.29 11.25
CA SER A 298 -8.14 -2.13 11.55
C SER A 298 -7.24 -3.27 11.02
N ARG A 299 -7.84 -4.33 10.46
CA ARG A 299 -7.15 -5.54 9.97
C ARG A 299 -7.24 -5.75 8.46
N THR A 300 -8.00 -4.93 7.75
CA THR A 300 -8.14 -5.05 6.29
C THR A 300 -7.73 -3.76 5.63
N MET A 301 -7.18 -3.88 4.43
CA MET A 301 -6.99 -2.77 3.52
C MET A 301 -7.22 -3.26 2.09
N ARG A 302 -7.22 -2.34 1.14
CA ARG A 302 -7.21 -2.66 -0.28
C ARG A 302 -6.10 -1.91 -0.99
N VAL A 303 -5.55 -2.46 -2.07
CA VAL A 303 -4.52 -1.75 -2.85
C VAL A 303 -4.84 -1.70 -4.35
N PRO A 304 -4.68 -0.55 -5.01
CA PRO A 304 -4.89 -0.42 -6.44
C PRO A 304 -3.68 -0.98 -7.20
N VAL A 305 -3.76 -2.24 -7.67
CA VAL A 305 -2.63 -2.92 -8.32
C VAL A 305 -2.87 -3.38 -9.77
N VAL A 306 -4.07 -3.15 -10.31
CA VAL A 306 -4.44 -3.49 -11.70
C VAL A 306 -4.36 -2.27 -12.63
N LYS A 307 -4.74 -2.40 -13.89
CA LYS A 307 -4.76 -1.28 -14.85
C LYS A 307 -5.84 -0.26 -14.52
N GLN A 308 -5.51 1.02 -14.70
CA GLN A 308 -6.44 2.13 -14.67
C GLN A 308 -7.54 1.98 -15.73
N GLY A 309 -8.74 2.45 -15.42
CA GLY A 309 -9.95 2.35 -16.25
C GLY A 309 -10.59 0.96 -16.28
N LEU A 310 -10.04 -0.01 -15.54
CA LEU A 310 -10.59 -1.36 -15.48
C LEU A 310 -11.90 -1.35 -14.68
N HIS A 311 -12.97 -1.86 -15.30
CA HIS A 311 -14.34 -1.93 -14.75
C HIS A 311 -15.03 -0.59 -14.41
N SER A 312 -14.46 0.55 -14.80
CA SER A 312 -15.06 1.90 -14.68
C SER A 312 -15.55 2.47 -16.03
N ALA A 313 -15.82 1.60 -17.00
CA ALA A 313 -16.13 1.95 -18.38
C ALA A 313 -17.37 2.87 -18.52
N GLY A 314 -17.23 3.93 -19.34
CA GLY A 314 -18.34 4.84 -19.66
C GLY A 314 -18.64 5.89 -18.59
N THR A 315 -17.80 5.99 -17.56
CA THR A 315 -17.88 7.08 -16.59
C THR A 315 -17.10 8.31 -17.06
N PRO A 316 -17.49 9.56 -16.67
CA PRO A 316 -16.84 10.77 -17.17
C PRO A 316 -15.35 10.89 -16.81
N PHE A 317 -14.92 10.18 -15.76
CA PHE A 317 -13.56 10.22 -15.23
C PHE A 317 -12.82 8.89 -15.37
N GLN A 318 -13.26 8.04 -16.31
CA GLN A 318 -12.61 6.75 -16.59
C GLN A 318 -11.11 6.92 -16.84
N GLY A 319 -10.28 6.13 -16.14
CA GLY A 319 -8.83 6.13 -16.30
C GLY A 319 -8.09 7.22 -15.52
N TYR A 320 -8.79 7.92 -14.61
CA TYR A 320 -8.14 8.79 -13.62
C TYR A 320 -7.11 8.04 -12.76
N THR A 321 -6.23 8.78 -12.09
CA THR A 321 -5.28 8.19 -11.13
C THR A 321 -6.03 7.38 -10.09
N PHE A 322 -5.65 6.11 -9.93
CA PHE A 322 -6.30 5.12 -9.06
C PHE A 322 -7.76 4.80 -9.44
N ASP A 323 -8.27 5.24 -10.59
CA ASP A 323 -9.55 4.79 -11.11
C ASP A 323 -9.42 3.35 -11.64
N GLN A 324 -9.58 2.38 -10.77
CA GLN A 324 -9.58 0.96 -11.14
C GLN A 324 -10.36 0.13 -10.13
N ALA A 325 -10.89 -0.97 -10.62
CA ALA A 325 -11.52 -2.00 -9.83
C ALA A 325 -11.10 -3.37 -10.39
N PRO A 326 -10.98 -4.43 -9.58
CA PRO A 326 -10.97 -4.37 -8.12
C PRO A 326 -9.68 -3.76 -7.57
N TYR A 327 -9.73 -3.25 -6.33
CA TYR A 327 -8.52 -3.13 -5.53
C TYR A 327 -8.31 -4.46 -4.78
N SER A 328 -7.08 -4.95 -4.72
CA SER A 328 -6.74 -6.23 -4.07
C SER A 328 -6.95 -6.15 -2.56
N LEU A 329 -7.67 -7.12 -1.96
CA LEU A 329 -7.92 -7.17 -0.51
C LEU A 329 -6.69 -7.70 0.25
N ALA A 330 -6.21 -6.99 1.25
CA ALA A 330 -5.01 -7.39 1.99
C ALA A 330 -5.15 -7.19 3.50
N ALA A 331 -4.26 -7.86 4.24
CA ALA A 331 -4.14 -7.72 5.67
C ALA A 331 -3.56 -6.34 6.01
N ARG A 332 -3.93 -5.84 7.19
CA ARG A 332 -3.44 -4.59 7.74
C ARG A 332 -3.10 -4.78 9.22
N ASN A 333 -2.06 -4.11 9.68
CA ASN A 333 -1.72 -3.99 11.09
C ASN A 333 -1.58 -2.52 11.45
N ILE A 334 -2.68 -1.90 11.87
CA ILE A 334 -2.65 -0.49 12.23
C ILE A 334 -1.67 -0.23 13.39
N VAL A 335 -0.91 0.86 13.26
CA VAL A 335 -0.04 1.39 14.32
C VAL A 335 -0.83 2.43 15.09
N THR A 336 -1.13 2.17 16.36
CA THR A 336 -1.80 3.13 17.25
C THR A 336 -0.86 3.48 18.39
N ASN A 337 -0.62 4.78 18.61
CA ASN A 337 0.32 5.26 19.62
C ASN A 337 1.72 4.60 19.54
N GLY A 338 2.22 4.39 18.31
CA GLY A 338 3.55 3.82 18.07
C GLY A 338 3.66 2.31 18.29
N VAL A 339 2.55 1.57 18.40
CA VAL A 339 2.58 0.11 18.52
C VAL A 339 1.48 -0.55 17.68
N THR A 340 1.81 -1.68 17.06
CA THR A 340 0.81 -2.55 16.41
C THR A 340 0.07 -3.38 17.45
N ARG A 341 -1.09 -3.92 17.06
CA ARG A 341 -1.84 -4.85 17.92
C ARG A 341 -1.05 -6.12 18.24
N ASP A 342 -0.18 -6.55 17.34
CA ASP A 342 0.66 -7.75 17.49
C ASP A 342 1.99 -7.43 18.23
N GLY A 343 2.08 -6.27 18.88
CA GLY A 343 3.16 -5.93 19.80
C GLY A 343 4.47 -5.55 19.12
N VAL A 344 4.41 -4.95 17.92
CA VAL A 344 5.58 -4.36 17.24
C VAL A 344 5.57 -2.86 17.48
N SER A 345 6.63 -2.33 18.09
CA SER A 345 6.80 -0.89 18.31
C SER A 345 7.39 -0.22 17.07
N VAL A 346 6.91 0.98 16.75
CA VAL A 346 7.38 1.81 15.64
C VAL A 346 8.02 3.08 16.18
N PHE A 347 9.31 3.27 15.92
CA PHE A 347 10.08 4.42 16.36
C PHE A 347 10.41 5.33 15.16
N PRO A 348 9.83 6.53 15.07
CA PRO A 348 10.25 7.53 14.10
C PRO A 348 11.50 8.26 14.58
N HIS A 349 12.46 8.46 13.68
CA HIS A 349 13.69 9.20 13.92
C HIS A 349 13.84 10.32 12.89
N GLN A 350 14.33 11.48 13.35
CA GLN A 350 14.79 12.59 12.53
C GLN A 350 16.00 13.22 13.24
N GLU A 351 17.21 12.88 12.80
CA GLU A 351 18.46 13.23 13.50
C GLU A 351 19.62 13.48 12.52
N ASP A 352 20.55 14.36 12.91
CA ASP A 352 21.73 14.71 12.08
C ASP A 352 22.89 13.69 12.19
N ARG A 353 22.61 12.49 12.74
CA ARG A 353 23.63 11.48 13.07
C ARG A 353 24.49 11.06 11.87
N PHE A 354 23.89 11.01 10.69
CA PHE A 354 24.57 10.59 9.46
C PHE A 354 25.02 11.78 8.60
N SER A 355 24.98 13.02 9.10
CA SER A 355 25.38 14.24 8.36
C SER A 355 26.84 14.27 7.88
N GLY A 356 27.70 13.37 8.40
CA GLY A 356 29.06 13.15 7.91
C GLY A 356 29.13 12.42 6.57
N ILE A 357 28.09 11.66 6.21
CA ILE A 357 27.95 10.92 4.95
C ILE A 357 26.92 11.68 4.12
N ARG A 358 27.39 12.53 3.21
CA ARG A 358 26.52 13.46 2.48
C ARG A 358 26.93 13.62 1.03
N THR A 359 25.95 13.94 0.21
CA THR A 359 26.17 14.28 -1.20
C THR A 359 26.90 15.61 -1.32
N PRO A 360 27.48 15.93 -2.50
CA PRO A 360 28.04 17.25 -2.76
C PRO A 360 27.02 18.40 -2.59
N ALA A 361 25.74 18.12 -2.78
CA ALA A 361 24.66 19.08 -2.55
C ALA A 361 24.40 19.32 -1.05
N GLY A 362 24.80 18.39 -0.17
CA GLY A 362 24.59 18.47 1.27
C GLY A 362 23.47 17.56 1.80
N GLU A 363 22.87 16.74 0.95
CA GLU A 363 21.84 15.75 1.35
C GLU A 363 22.48 14.62 2.14
N TYR A 364 21.80 14.16 3.20
CA TYR A 364 22.21 13.02 4.02
C TYR A 364 20.98 12.29 4.58
N LEU A 365 21.17 11.06 5.03
CA LEU A 365 20.11 10.29 5.69
C LEU A 365 19.78 10.92 7.04
N GLN A 366 18.60 11.52 7.17
CA GLN A 366 18.17 12.18 8.41
C GLN A 366 16.94 11.51 9.03
N THR A 367 16.03 10.97 8.23
CA THR A 367 14.74 10.42 8.69
C THR A 367 14.67 8.91 8.44
N TRP A 368 14.26 8.13 9.44
CA TRP A 368 14.00 6.69 9.31
C TRP A 368 12.97 6.20 10.34
N TYR A 369 12.44 5.00 10.09
CA TYR A 369 11.47 4.34 10.97
C TYR A 369 11.95 2.94 11.34
N GLU A 370 11.92 2.63 12.63
CA GLU A 370 12.34 1.33 13.15
C GLU A 370 11.12 0.53 13.61
N TYR A 371 11.04 -0.74 13.24
CA TYR A 371 9.96 -1.66 13.61
C TYR A 371 10.55 -2.79 14.43
N VAL A 372 10.21 -2.83 15.72
CA VAL A 372 10.88 -3.69 16.70
C VAL A 372 9.84 -4.52 17.47
N PRO A 373 9.89 -5.85 17.38
CA PRO A 373 9.06 -6.74 18.21
C PRO A 373 9.26 -6.47 19.72
N GLY A 374 8.17 -6.41 20.48
CA GLY A 374 8.19 -6.03 21.90
C GLY A 374 9.10 -6.90 22.78
N GLU A 375 9.25 -8.18 22.45
CA GLU A 375 10.16 -9.12 23.13
C GLU A 375 11.63 -8.75 22.98
N VAL A 376 12.02 -8.08 21.88
CA VAL A 376 13.39 -7.54 21.72
C VAL A 376 13.61 -6.41 22.72
N LEU A 377 12.64 -5.49 22.83
CA LEU A 377 12.72 -4.34 23.73
C LEU A 377 12.72 -4.75 25.21
N GLN A 378 12.03 -5.85 25.53
CA GLN A 378 11.95 -6.39 26.89
C GLN A 378 13.17 -7.25 27.27
N ASN A 379 14.20 -7.34 26.42
CA ASN A 379 15.34 -8.25 26.56
C ASN A 379 14.92 -9.72 26.71
N GLY A 380 13.76 -10.09 26.14
CA GLY A 380 13.24 -11.46 26.14
C GLY A 380 13.87 -12.36 25.08
N VAL A 381 14.74 -11.81 24.23
CA VAL A 381 15.38 -12.50 23.10
C VAL A 381 16.90 -12.50 23.28
N ALA A 382 17.53 -13.63 22.98
CA ALA A 382 18.98 -13.78 23.09
C ALA A 382 19.72 -12.91 22.05
N ALA A 383 20.90 -12.42 22.41
CA ALA A 383 21.76 -11.68 21.51
C ALA A 383 22.09 -12.50 20.24
N GLY A 384 22.10 -11.85 19.08
CA GLY A 384 22.48 -12.48 17.81
C GLY A 384 21.49 -13.52 17.28
N THR A 385 20.18 -13.37 17.51
CA THR A 385 19.16 -14.34 17.09
C THR A 385 18.04 -13.78 16.21
N VAL A 386 17.99 -12.47 15.99
CA VAL A 386 16.91 -11.79 15.26
C VAL A 386 17.44 -11.22 13.93
N PRO A 387 16.83 -11.52 12.78
CA PRO A 387 17.24 -10.88 11.52
C PRO A 387 17.01 -9.38 11.49
N LEU A 388 17.75 -8.69 10.62
CA LEU A 388 17.51 -7.30 10.26
C LEU A 388 17.15 -7.19 8.78
N VAL A 389 16.04 -6.51 8.46
CA VAL A 389 15.67 -6.14 7.09
C VAL A 389 15.77 -4.62 6.93
N ILE A 390 16.49 -4.17 5.90
CA ILE A 390 16.52 -2.78 5.45
C ILE A 390 15.50 -2.65 4.31
N ALA A 391 14.39 -1.96 4.59
CA ALA A 391 13.24 -1.87 3.70
C ALA A 391 13.22 -0.51 2.99
N LEU A 392 13.34 -0.50 1.66
CA LEU A 392 13.63 0.70 0.87
C LEU A 392 12.46 1.08 -0.04
N HIS A 393 11.87 2.25 0.22
CA HIS A 393 10.68 2.73 -0.50
C HIS A 393 10.96 3.19 -1.93
N GLY A 394 9.92 3.23 -2.76
CA GLY A 394 9.96 3.74 -4.14
C GLY A 394 10.05 5.26 -4.24
N GLY A 395 10.31 5.74 -5.47
CA GLY A 395 10.36 7.17 -5.75
C GLY A 395 8.98 7.79 -5.63
N GLY A 396 8.85 8.86 -4.85
CA GLY A 396 7.54 9.47 -4.57
C GLY A 396 6.73 8.76 -3.48
N ASP A 397 7.27 7.71 -2.84
CA ASP A 397 6.63 7.04 -1.70
C ASP A 397 7.11 7.57 -0.34
N ASP A 398 6.29 7.32 0.68
CA ASP A 398 6.65 7.46 2.09
C ASP A 398 7.18 6.12 2.63
N PRO A 399 8.22 6.11 3.49
CA PRO A 399 8.77 4.87 4.05
C PRO A 399 7.75 4.01 4.82
N GLN A 400 6.84 4.61 5.60
CA GLN A 400 5.85 3.86 6.37
C GLN A 400 4.71 3.33 5.49
N ALA A 401 4.22 4.15 4.55
CA ALA A 401 3.23 3.72 3.57
C ALA A 401 3.75 2.55 2.73
N PHE A 402 5.04 2.59 2.34
CA PHE A 402 5.70 1.47 1.67
C PHE A 402 5.75 0.20 2.53
N VAL A 403 6.13 0.31 3.80
CA VAL A 403 6.17 -0.85 4.72
C VAL A 403 4.79 -1.48 4.91
N GLU A 404 3.73 -0.68 4.94
CA GLU A 404 2.35 -1.18 5.03
C GLU A 404 1.90 -1.82 3.70
N GLU A 405 2.01 -1.12 2.58
CA GLU A 405 1.45 -1.55 1.27
C GLU A 405 2.21 -2.68 0.58
N VAL A 406 3.49 -2.88 0.88
CA VAL A 406 4.27 -4.03 0.37
C VAL A 406 4.16 -5.25 1.27
N GLY A 407 3.60 -5.08 2.48
CA GLY A 407 3.32 -6.15 3.44
C GLY A 407 4.43 -6.40 4.46
N TRP A 408 5.44 -5.55 4.52
CA TRP A 408 6.56 -5.71 5.46
C TRP A 408 6.12 -5.66 6.92
N LEU A 409 5.13 -4.83 7.27
CA LEU A 409 4.62 -4.77 8.65
C LEU A 409 3.98 -6.09 9.09
N GLU A 410 3.19 -6.71 8.21
CA GLU A 410 2.60 -8.03 8.46
C GLU A 410 3.69 -9.08 8.66
N MET A 411 4.72 -9.06 7.80
CA MET A 411 5.84 -9.99 7.93
C MET A 411 6.58 -9.79 9.26
N VAL A 412 6.83 -8.56 9.71
CA VAL A 412 7.44 -8.31 11.02
C VAL A 412 6.56 -8.84 12.16
N CYS A 413 5.25 -8.63 12.10
CA CYS A 413 4.31 -9.13 13.10
C CYS A 413 4.32 -10.66 13.20
N GLN A 414 4.45 -11.36 12.07
CA GLN A 414 4.42 -12.82 11.97
C GLN A 414 5.77 -13.47 12.29
N GLU A 415 6.84 -12.98 11.68
CA GLU A 415 8.17 -13.61 11.65
C GLU A 415 9.13 -13.03 12.70
N ARG A 416 8.73 -11.93 13.36
CA ARG A 416 9.40 -11.34 14.52
C ARG A 416 10.86 -10.92 14.26
N PHE A 417 11.19 -10.47 13.05
CA PHE A 417 12.47 -9.81 12.76
C PHE A 417 12.42 -8.30 13.04
N ILE A 418 13.58 -7.63 13.05
CA ILE A 418 13.66 -6.16 13.14
C ILE A 418 13.72 -5.59 11.73
N LEU A 419 12.97 -4.51 11.48
CA LEU A 419 12.98 -3.81 10.20
C LEU A 419 13.31 -2.33 10.39
N VAL A 420 14.09 -1.77 9.46
CA VAL A 420 14.36 -0.33 9.38
C VAL A 420 14.01 0.19 7.99
N ALA A 421 13.25 1.29 7.94
CA ALA A 421 12.78 1.93 6.71
C ALA A 421 13.26 3.40 6.65
N PRO A 422 14.37 3.70 5.97
CA PRO A 422 14.88 5.06 5.82
C PRO A 422 14.11 5.86 4.76
N GLU A 423 14.02 7.17 4.95
CA GLU A 423 13.76 8.11 3.86
C GLU A 423 15.08 8.33 3.11
N HIS A 424 15.13 7.94 1.83
CA HIS A 424 16.37 7.96 1.05
C HIS A 424 16.28 8.71 -0.28
N GLN A 425 15.15 9.36 -0.58
CA GLN A 425 14.91 9.94 -1.90
C GLN A 425 15.95 11.01 -2.26
N GLY A 426 16.37 11.85 -1.31
CA GLY A 426 17.39 12.87 -1.52
C GLY A 426 18.79 12.32 -1.85
N LEU A 427 19.03 11.03 -1.59
CA LEU A 427 20.31 10.36 -1.85
C LEU A 427 20.32 9.54 -3.14
N SER A 428 19.14 9.32 -3.76
CA SER A 428 18.98 8.41 -4.90
C SER A 428 19.88 8.70 -6.11
N SER A 429 20.32 9.94 -6.30
CA SER A 429 21.22 10.33 -7.40
C SER A 429 22.71 10.07 -7.11
N ASP A 430 23.09 9.74 -5.88
CA ASP A 430 24.49 9.55 -5.45
C ASP A 430 24.65 8.16 -4.82
N GLN A 431 24.85 7.15 -5.67
CA GLN A 431 24.89 5.74 -5.29
C GLN A 431 25.96 5.40 -4.23
N PRO A 432 27.20 5.94 -4.30
CA PRO A 432 28.19 5.75 -3.24
C PRO A 432 27.71 6.26 -1.87
N VAL A 433 27.19 7.50 -1.80
CA VAL A 433 26.71 8.10 -0.55
C VAL A 433 25.49 7.34 -0.02
N LEU A 434 24.57 6.95 -0.91
CA LEU A 434 23.42 6.13 -0.54
C LEU A 434 23.85 4.80 0.07
N GLY A 435 24.72 4.06 -0.60
CA GLY A 435 25.23 2.77 -0.12
C GLY A 435 25.94 2.86 1.23
N GLU A 436 26.78 3.88 1.42
CA GLU A 436 27.45 4.15 2.70
C GLU A 436 26.46 4.54 3.81
N SER A 437 25.46 5.38 3.49
CA SER A 437 24.43 5.80 4.45
C SER A 437 23.59 4.62 4.94
N LEU A 438 23.17 3.73 4.03
CA LEU A 438 22.40 2.54 4.37
C LEU A 438 23.22 1.54 5.19
N ALA A 439 24.51 1.36 4.87
CA ALA A 439 25.41 0.53 5.66
C ALA A 439 25.64 1.11 7.07
N ALA A 440 25.77 2.44 7.19
CA ALA A 440 25.90 3.11 8.47
C ALA A 440 24.63 2.98 9.32
N LEU A 441 23.44 3.07 8.69
CA LEU A 441 22.17 2.82 9.36
C LEU A 441 22.08 1.38 9.88
N ALA A 442 22.41 0.39 9.06
CA ALA A 442 22.42 -1.02 9.47
C ALA A 442 23.39 -1.27 10.63
N ALA A 443 24.58 -0.67 10.61
CA ALA A 443 25.54 -0.74 11.70
C ALA A 443 25.00 -0.09 12.98
N TYR A 444 24.29 1.03 12.87
CA TYR A 444 23.60 1.66 13.99
C TYR A 444 22.52 0.73 14.56
N MET A 445 21.66 0.14 13.72
CA MET A 445 20.64 -0.81 14.17
C MET A 445 21.24 -1.99 14.94
N MET A 446 22.29 -2.63 14.40
CA MET A 446 23.00 -3.74 15.06
C MET A 446 23.62 -3.36 16.41
N LYS A 447 24.06 -2.11 16.56
CA LYS A 447 24.60 -1.59 17.81
C LYS A 447 23.48 -1.29 18.83
N THR A 448 22.38 -0.73 18.37
CA THR A 448 21.22 -0.36 19.20
C THR A 448 20.48 -1.59 19.71
N TYR A 449 20.38 -2.64 18.88
CA TYR A 449 19.67 -3.88 19.20
C TYR A 449 20.62 -5.08 19.13
N PRO A 450 21.29 -5.45 20.25
CA PRO A 450 22.20 -6.61 20.29
C PRO A 450 21.53 -7.96 19.99
N ALA A 451 20.19 -8.02 20.00
CA ALA A 451 19.41 -9.16 19.53
C ALA A 451 19.64 -9.45 18.05
N ILE A 452 20.07 -8.46 17.25
CA ILE A 452 20.28 -8.62 15.82
C ILE A 452 21.41 -9.63 15.54
N ASP A 453 21.08 -10.63 14.74
CA ASP A 453 21.99 -11.59 14.16
C ASP A 453 22.71 -10.97 12.97
N ALA A 454 23.97 -10.57 13.17
CA ALA A 454 24.79 -9.98 12.11
C ALA A 454 25.00 -10.92 10.90
N SER A 455 24.75 -12.23 11.04
CA SER A 455 24.78 -13.17 9.91
C SER A 455 23.51 -13.13 9.05
N ARG A 456 22.43 -12.47 9.50
CA ARG A 456 21.14 -12.38 8.81
C ARG A 456 20.68 -10.92 8.69
N VAL A 457 21.47 -10.16 7.95
CA VAL A 457 21.12 -8.79 7.52
C VAL A 457 20.73 -8.84 6.05
N TYR A 458 19.56 -8.30 5.73
CA TYR A 458 18.97 -8.31 4.40
C TYR A 458 18.63 -6.90 3.95
N ALA A 459 18.53 -6.71 2.63
CA ALA A 459 17.99 -5.48 2.05
C ALA A 459 16.97 -5.82 0.96
N SER A 460 15.88 -5.05 0.92
CA SER A 460 14.88 -5.16 -0.13
C SER A 460 14.14 -3.85 -0.32
N GLY A 461 13.76 -3.57 -1.57
CA GLY A 461 13.06 -2.35 -1.89
C GLY A 461 12.38 -2.38 -3.24
N TYR A 462 11.49 -1.41 -3.44
CA TYR A 462 10.64 -1.32 -4.62
C TYR A 462 10.99 -0.13 -5.51
N SER A 463 11.07 -0.33 -6.83
CA SER A 463 11.36 0.70 -7.83
C SER A 463 12.69 1.43 -7.55
N MET A 464 12.67 2.72 -7.23
CA MET A 464 13.85 3.46 -6.72
C MET A 464 14.49 2.77 -5.50
N GLY A 465 13.69 2.16 -4.63
CA GLY A 465 14.16 1.37 -3.50
C GLY A 465 14.81 0.04 -3.90
N GLY A 466 14.42 -0.51 -5.05
CA GLY A 466 15.13 -1.62 -5.70
C GLY A 466 16.53 -1.19 -6.12
N GLY A 467 16.65 -0.03 -6.78
CA GLY A 467 17.93 0.61 -7.07
C GLY A 467 18.77 0.90 -5.81
N ALA A 468 18.14 1.36 -4.72
CA ALA A 468 18.81 1.56 -3.43
C ALA A 468 19.27 0.24 -2.79
N THR A 469 18.53 -0.86 -2.99
CA THR A 469 18.94 -2.21 -2.60
C THR A 469 20.21 -2.61 -3.34
N LEU A 470 20.28 -2.34 -4.65
CA LEU A 470 21.47 -2.57 -5.47
C LEU A 470 22.65 -1.69 -5.04
N ALA A 471 22.40 -0.45 -4.58
CA ALA A 471 23.42 0.46 -4.07
C ALA A 471 24.14 -0.13 -2.84
N ILE A 472 23.41 -0.61 -1.84
CA ILE A 472 24.02 -1.25 -0.66
C ILE A 472 24.60 -2.63 -1.02
N ALA A 473 23.94 -3.40 -1.89
CA ALA A 473 24.42 -4.71 -2.33
C ALA A 473 25.79 -4.62 -3.00
N THR A 474 26.01 -3.62 -3.85
CA THR A 474 27.26 -3.45 -4.60
C THR A 474 28.32 -2.68 -3.84
N SER A 475 27.95 -1.80 -2.89
CA SER A 475 28.93 -1.10 -2.04
C SER A 475 29.38 -1.92 -0.83
N HIS A 476 28.49 -2.69 -0.21
CA HIS A 476 28.74 -3.42 1.04
C HIS A 476 28.26 -4.89 0.98
N PRO A 477 28.61 -5.70 -0.05
CA PRO A 477 28.04 -7.04 -0.24
C PRO A 477 28.29 -7.97 0.96
N ARG A 478 29.46 -7.87 1.62
CA ARG A 478 29.80 -8.69 2.81
C ARG A 478 28.96 -8.38 4.04
N MET A 479 28.21 -7.28 4.06
CA MET A 479 27.28 -6.99 5.15
C MET A 479 26.02 -7.87 5.07
N LEU A 480 25.58 -8.21 3.86
CA LEU A 480 24.26 -8.74 3.57
C LEU A 480 24.30 -10.24 3.32
N ALA A 481 23.32 -10.98 3.85
CA ALA A 481 23.17 -12.41 3.61
C ALA A 481 22.44 -12.73 2.31
N ALA A 482 21.50 -11.87 1.90
CA ALA A 482 20.76 -11.95 0.64
C ALA A 482 20.06 -10.60 0.40
N VAL A 483 19.67 -10.33 -0.85
CA VAL A 483 18.88 -9.14 -1.22
C VAL A 483 17.76 -9.46 -2.20
N VAL A 484 16.71 -8.64 -2.18
CA VAL A 484 15.59 -8.73 -3.12
C VAL A 484 15.32 -7.36 -3.73
N ASP A 485 15.62 -7.20 -5.02
CA ASP A 485 15.24 -6.03 -5.80
C ASP A 485 13.83 -6.22 -6.37
N MET A 486 12.89 -5.35 -6.01
CA MET A 486 11.56 -5.33 -6.60
C MET A 486 11.47 -4.19 -7.62
N ALA A 487 11.50 -4.52 -8.91
CA ALA A 487 11.25 -3.59 -10.02
C ALA A 487 12.24 -2.40 -10.15
N GLY A 488 13.49 -2.58 -9.70
CA GLY A 488 14.56 -1.58 -9.75
C GLY A 488 15.58 -1.74 -10.88
N ALA A 489 15.22 -2.31 -12.03
CA ALA A 489 16.18 -2.73 -13.07
C ALA A 489 17.02 -1.61 -13.70
N MET A 490 16.69 -0.33 -13.47
CA MET A 490 17.54 0.80 -13.90
C MET A 490 18.74 0.98 -12.96
N PHE A 491 19.78 0.17 -13.15
CA PHE A 491 21.02 0.27 -12.40
C PHE A 491 22.23 0.07 -13.30
N THR A 492 23.25 0.91 -13.10
CA THR A 492 24.52 0.84 -13.85
C THR A 492 25.61 0.29 -12.95
N PHE A 493 26.09 -0.91 -13.26
CA PHE A 493 27.25 -1.51 -12.60
C PHE A 493 28.55 -0.85 -13.08
N THR A 494 29.54 -0.78 -12.18
CA THR A 494 30.88 -0.23 -12.46
C THR A 494 31.93 -1.26 -12.09
N ASP A 495 33.10 -1.23 -12.75
CA ASP A 495 34.19 -2.17 -12.46
C ASP A 495 34.54 -2.25 -10.96
N ALA A 496 34.55 -1.10 -10.26
CA ALA A 496 34.82 -1.03 -8.82
C ALA A 496 33.74 -1.69 -7.94
N MET A 497 32.50 -1.81 -8.44
CA MET A 497 31.46 -2.61 -7.80
C MET A 497 31.71 -4.09 -8.04
N GLU A 498 32.07 -4.47 -9.27
CA GLU A 498 32.33 -5.87 -9.65
C GLU A 498 33.54 -6.45 -8.88
N GLU A 499 34.60 -5.66 -8.69
CA GLU A 499 35.80 -6.04 -7.92
C GLU A 499 35.46 -6.52 -6.49
N ARG A 500 34.38 -6.01 -5.87
CA ARG A 500 33.97 -6.42 -4.51
C ARG A 500 33.39 -7.83 -4.47
N PHE A 501 32.94 -8.34 -5.61
CA PHE A 501 32.40 -9.69 -5.76
C PHE A 501 33.47 -10.73 -6.16
N GLU A 502 34.72 -10.32 -6.44
CA GLU A 502 35.82 -11.27 -6.65
C GLU A 502 36.03 -12.21 -5.44
N GLU A 503 35.72 -11.73 -4.23
CA GLU A 503 35.83 -12.50 -2.99
C GLU A 503 34.50 -12.57 -2.21
N THR A 504 33.36 -12.24 -2.83
CA THR A 504 32.07 -12.18 -2.14
C THR A 504 30.95 -12.64 -3.06
N ASP A 505 30.21 -13.65 -2.64
CA ASP A 505 28.93 -14.06 -3.21
C ASP A 505 27.77 -13.27 -2.59
N LEU A 506 26.65 -13.13 -3.28
CA LEU A 506 25.43 -12.53 -2.72
C LEU A 506 24.17 -13.13 -3.39
N PRO A 507 23.35 -13.91 -2.66
CA PRO A 507 22.06 -14.37 -3.12
C PRO A 507 21.16 -13.19 -3.48
N PHE A 508 20.52 -13.30 -4.64
CA PHE A 508 19.79 -12.22 -5.28
C PHE A 508 18.49 -12.72 -5.87
N MET A 509 17.37 -12.09 -5.50
CA MET A 509 16.12 -12.21 -6.25
C MET A 509 15.76 -10.88 -6.90
N TYR A 510 15.35 -10.95 -8.16
CA TYR A 510 14.68 -9.86 -8.85
C TYR A 510 13.18 -10.15 -8.92
N LEU A 511 12.33 -9.17 -8.59
CA LEU A 511 10.87 -9.28 -8.62
C LEU A 511 10.29 -8.22 -9.57
N THR A 512 9.34 -8.58 -10.43
CA THR A 512 8.64 -7.65 -11.33
C THR A 512 7.22 -8.14 -11.65
N SER A 513 6.46 -7.38 -12.44
CA SER A 513 5.08 -7.69 -12.84
C SER A 513 4.82 -7.56 -14.35
N ALA A 514 3.71 -8.12 -14.82
CA ALA A 514 3.39 -8.20 -16.25
C ALA A 514 3.06 -6.88 -16.93
N TYR A 515 2.67 -5.86 -16.17
CA TYR A 515 2.44 -4.49 -16.66
C TYR A 515 3.29 -3.47 -15.89
N ASP A 516 4.48 -3.89 -15.47
CA ASP A 516 5.52 -3.03 -14.92
C ASP A 516 6.00 -1.98 -15.97
N LEU A 517 6.82 -1.03 -15.54
CA LEU A 517 7.41 0.00 -16.39
C LEU A 517 8.39 -0.61 -17.40
N SER A 518 8.55 0.05 -18.55
CA SER A 518 9.43 -0.41 -19.64
C SER A 518 10.88 -0.76 -19.23
N PRO A 519 11.50 -0.13 -18.22
CA PRO A 519 12.81 -0.57 -17.76
C PRO A 519 12.83 -1.96 -17.13
N ASN A 520 11.71 -2.48 -16.63
CA ASN A 520 11.61 -3.80 -16.01
C ASN A 520 11.12 -4.87 -16.99
N ILE A 521 10.20 -4.50 -17.89
CA ILE A 521 9.59 -5.41 -18.88
C ILE A 521 9.46 -4.77 -20.27
N ASN A 522 9.36 -5.60 -21.31
CA ASN A 522 8.96 -5.18 -22.63
C ASN A 522 7.43 -4.96 -22.65
N PRO A 523 6.93 -3.75 -22.96
CA PRO A 523 5.50 -3.45 -22.86
C PRO A 523 4.65 -4.15 -23.94
N GLU A 524 5.27 -4.63 -25.02
CA GLU A 524 4.58 -5.27 -26.14
C GLU A 524 4.12 -6.70 -25.81
N ASP A 525 4.98 -7.47 -25.15
CA ASP A 525 4.76 -8.89 -24.87
C ASP A 525 4.91 -9.27 -23.39
N GLY A 526 5.30 -8.32 -22.53
CA GLY A 526 5.52 -8.49 -21.10
C GLY A 526 6.73 -9.35 -20.74
N SER A 527 7.66 -9.60 -21.66
CA SER A 527 8.92 -10.30 -21.38
C SER A 527 9.89 -9.41 -20.60
N LEU A 528 10.95 -10.00 -20.01
CA LEU A 528 11.98 -9.21 -19.34
C LEU A 528 12.64 -8.20 -20.31
N SER A 529 12.80 -6.97 -19.85
CA SER A 529 13.53 -5.95 -20.60
C SER A 529 15.02 -6.28 -20.69
N ASP A 530 15.74 -5.58 -21.57
CA ASP A 530 17.20 -5.67 -21.65
C ASP A 530 17.89 -5.27 -20.33
N ASN A 531 17.34 -4.32 -19.59
CA ASN A 531 17.90 -3.92 -18.29
C ASN A 531 17.76 -5.04 -17.25
N SER A 532 16.59 -5.68 -17.18
CA SER A 532 16.34 -6.83 -16.29
C SER A 532 17.25 -8.01 -16.65
N GLN A 533 17.50 -8.21 -17.95
CA GLN A 533 18.43 -9.22 -18.43
C GLN A 533 19.87 -8.95 -17.99
N VAL A 534 20.32 -7.69 -18.07
CA VAL A 534 21.65 -7.25 -17.59
C VAL A 534 21.77 -7.45 -16.09
N LEU A 535 20.76 -7.04 -15.32
CA LEU A 535 20.73 -7.17 -13.87
C LEU A 535 20.89 -8.63 -13.41
N LEU A 536 20.07 -9.54 -13.94
CA LEU A 536 20.16 -10.97 -13.60
C LEU A 536 21.53 -11.55 -13.96
N ASN A 537 22.06 -11.23 -15.14
CA ASN A 537 23.38 -11.71 -15.56
C ASN A 537 24.52 -11.12 -14.74
N ALA A 538 24.41 -9.89 -14.22
CA ALA A 538 25.40 -9.33 -13.32
C ALA A 538 25.50 -10.16 -12.02
N PHE A 539 24.37 -10.47 -11.38
CA PHE A 539 24.37 -11.28 -10.16
C PHE A 539 24.74 -12.74 -10.38
N LEU A 540 24.47 -13.32 -11.55
CA LEU A 540 25.02 -14.63 -11.90
C LEU A 540 26.55 -14.59 -11.89
N LEU A 541 27.15 -13.60 -12.54
CA LEU A 541 28.62 -13.46 -12.57
C LEU A 541 29.23 -13.16 -11.20
N PHE A 542 28.59 -12.29 -10.42
CA PHE A 542 29.02 -12.01 -9.04
C PHE A 542 29.02 -13.25 -8.15
N ASN A 543 28.16 -14.23 -8.45
CA ASN A 543 28.11 -15.51 -7.75
C ASN A 543 28.98 -16.59 -8.41
N GLY A 544 29.83 -16.24 -9.38
CA GLY A 544 30.69 -17.20 -10.09
C GLY A 544 29.93 -18.19 -10.98
N MET A 545 28.70 -17.83 -11.37
CA MET A 545 27.81 -18.63 -12.21
C MET A 545 27.92 -18.21 -13.68
N ASP A 546 27.51 -19.10 -14.58
CA ASP A 546 27.46 -18.79 -16.01
C ASP A 546 26.27 -17.87 -16.33
N ARG A 547 26.45 -16.99 -17.32
CA ARG A 547 25.35 -16.14 -17.82
C ARG A 547 24.28 -17.00 -18.47
N VAL A 548 23.03 -16.58 -18.32
CA VAL A 548 21.94 -17.10 -19.15
C VAL A 548 21.92 -16.39 -20.50
N ARG A 549 21.62 -17.15 -21.56
CA ARG A 549 21.27 -16.61 -22.87
C ARG A 549 19.76 -16.60 -23.00
N TYR A 550 19.19 -15.44 -23.30
CA TYR A 550 17.75 -15.29 -23.36
C TYR A 550 17.16 -15.82 -24.68
N ASP A 551 16.12 -16.65 -24.57
CA ASP A 551 15.27 -17.23 -25.61
C ASP A 551 13.79 -17.09 -25.19
N PHE A 552 13.19 -15.98 -25.60
CA PHE A 552 11.78 -15.67 -25.30
C PHE A 552 10.79 -16.44 -26.19
N GLU A 553 11.25 -17.11 -27.26
CA GLU A 553 10.40 -18.02 -28.03
C GLU A 553 10.17 -19.32 -27.25
N ALA A 554 11.22 -19.90 -26.66
CA ALA A 554 11.14 -21.11 -25.84
C ALA A 554 10.59 -20.87 -24.43
N HIS A 555 10.97 -19.74 -23.82
CA HIS A 555 10.59 -19.38 -22.46
C HIS A 555 9.92 -18.00 -22.43
N PRO A 556 8.62 -17.94 -22.77
CA PRO A 556 7.88 -16.68 -22.69
C PRO A 556 8.02 -16.09 -21.29
N LYS A 557 8.20 -14.77 -21.23
CA LYS A 557 8.42 -13.97 -20.01
C LYS A 557 9.85 -13.96 -19.48
N CYS A 558 10.35 -15.06 -18.93
CA CYS A 558 11.67 -15.09 -18.27
C CYS A 558 12.83 -15.20 -19.26
N GLY A 559 12.62 -15.83 -20.42
CA GLY A 559 13.63 -15.99 -21.46
C GLY A 559 14.71 -17.02 -21.15
N PHE A 560 14.64 -17.80 -20.07
CA PHE A 560 15.65 -18.82 -19.79
C PHE A 560 15.05 -20.09 -19.19
N GLN A 561 15.75 -21.21 -19.37
CA GLN A 561 15.45 -22.45 -18.67
C GLN A 561 15.95 -22.33 -17.22
N ALA A 562 15.03 -22.41 -16.26
CA ALA A 562 15.37 -22.43 -14.84
C ALA A 562 15.76 -23.84 -14.37
N ASP A 563 16.52 -23.92 -13.28
CA ASP A 563 16.87 -25.18 -12.60
C ASP A 563 15.70 -25.70 -11.77
N ALA A 564 14.93 -24.79 -11.18
CA ALA A 564 13.67 -25.07 -10.51
C ALA A 564 12.69 -23.92 -10.73
N TRP A 565 11.39 -24.20 -10.65
CA TRP A 565 10.37 -23.18 -10.74
C TRP A 565 9.13 -23.55 -9.93
N SER A 566 8.34 -22.54 -9.56
CA SER A 566 7.04 -22.71 -8.93
C SER A 566 6.04 -21.72 -9.53
N GLU A 567 4.78 -22.15 -9.58
CA GLU A 567 3.65 -21.31 -9.94
C GLU A 567 2.60 -21.35 -8.83
N THR A 568 2.19 -20.19 -8.35
CA THR A 568 1.17 -20.05 -7.30
C THR A 568 0.17 -18.96 -7.65
N VAL A 569 -0.98 -18.94 -6.98
CA VAL A 569 -1.93 -17.82 -7.06
C VAL A 569 -1.82 -17.02 -5.78
N LEU A 570 -1.33 -15.78 -5.88
CA LEU A 570 -1.20 -14.86 -4.77
C LEU A 570 -2.58 -14.30 -4.43
N ASN A 571 -2.95 -14.39 -3.15
CA ASN A 571 -4.19 -13.84 -2.61
C ASN A 571 -5.49 -14.31 -3.30
N GLY A 572 -5.44 -15.43 -4.03
CA GLY A 572 -6.57 -15.86 -4.88
C GLY A 572 -6.82 -14.97 -6.11
N GLU A 573 -5.94 -14.02 -6.41
CA GLU A 573 -6.15 -12.97 -7.41
C GLU A 573 -5.18 -13.08 -8.60
N HIS A 574 -3.88 -13.20 -8.34
CA HIS A 574 -2.84 -13.04 -9.38
C HIS A 574 -1.92 -14.25 -9.46
N ARG A 575 -1.68 -14.77 -10.67
CA ARG A 575 -0.68 -15.84 -10.86
C ARG A 575 0.73 -15.28 -10.65
N ASN A 576 1.56 -16.00 -9.93
CA ASN A 576 2.96 -15.66 -9.72
C ASN A 576 3.86 -16.83 -10.09
N PHE A 577 4.95 -16.51 -10.76
CA PHE A 577 5.97 -17.45 -11.19
C PHE A 577 7.27 -17.11 -10.48
N ILE A 578 7.94 -18.12 -9.93
CA ILE A 578 9.30 -17.98 -9.44
C ILE A 578 10.19 -18.96 -10.21
N TRP A 579 11.28 -18.47 -10.76
CA TRP A 579 12.33 -19.26 -11.41
C TRP A 579 13.62 -19.13 -10.63
N TYR A 580 14.27 -20.26 -10.36
CA TYR A 580 15.52 -20.35 -9.62
C TYR A 580 16.66 -20.81 -10.53
N LEU A 581 17.82 -20.18 -10.36
CA LEU A 581 19.10 -20.56 -10.94
C LEU A 581 20.04 -20.96 -9.81
N ASN A 582 20.53 -22.19 -9.87
CA ASN A 582 21.30 -22.81 -8.82
C ASN A 582 22.79 -22.76 -9.13
N ASP A 583 23.61 -22.58 -8.10
CA ASP A 583 25.05 -22.76 -8.22
C ASP A 583 25.43 -24.25 -8.43
N ARG A 584 26.73 -24.53 -8.54
CA ARG A 584 27.23 -25.90 -8.74
C ARG A 584 26.97 -26.83 -7.55
N GLN A 585 26.62 -26.27 -6.40
CA GLN A 585 26.31 -26.97 -5.15
C GLN A 585 24.79 -27.19 -5.01
N GLY A 586 23.98 -26.69 -5.94
CA GLY A 586 22.52 -26.80 -5.93
C GLY A 586 21.83 -25.73 -5.08
N VAL A 587 22.53 -24.66 -4.67
CA VAL A 587 21.97 -23.55 -3.89
C VAL A 587 21.30 -22.55 -4.84
N PRO A 588 20.04 -22.12 -4.60
CA PRO A 588 19.31 -21.18 -5.45
C PRO A 588 19.81 -19.73 -5.28
N MET A 589 21.01 -19.45 -5.79
CA MET A 589 21.72 -18.18 -5.62
C MET A 589 21.08 -17.01 -6.38
N VAL A 590 20.40 -17.26 -7.50
CA VAL A 590 19.69 -16.22 -8.26
C VAL A 590 18.24 -16.65 -8.51
N ALA A 591 17.29 -15.74 -8.31
CA ALA A 591 15.88 -16.00 -8.56
C ALA A 591 15.18 -14.84 -9.29
N LEU A 592 14.13 -15.16 -10.03
CA LEU A 592 13.22 -14.20 -10.66
C LEU A 592 11.80 -14.49 -10.19
N SER A 593 11.12 -13.51 -9.60
CA SER A 593 9.67 -13.53 -9.36
C SER A 593 8.94 -12.65 -10.38
N TYR A 594 7.87 -13.16 -10.99
CA TYR A 594 7.06 -12.44 -11.95
C TYR A 594 5.57 -12.63 -11.64
N THR A 595 4.88 -11.55 -11.35
CA THR A 595 3.45 -11.57 -11.07
C THR A 595 2.63 -11.12 -12.29
N ALA A 596 1.68 -11.96 -12.70
CA ALA A 596 0.75 -11.66 -13.78
C ALA A 596 -0.20 -10.51 -13.41
N ASP A 597 -0.74 -9.83 -14.43
CA ASP A 597 -1.85 -8.86 -14.35
C ASP A 597 -1.60 -7.56 -13.56
N LEU A 598 -0.57 -7.52 -12.72
CA LEU A 598 -0.21 -6.36 -11.93
C LEU A 598 0.51 -5.29 -12.75
N VAL A 599 0.20 -4.02 -12.45
CA VAL A 599 0.97 -2.87 -12.92
C VAL A 599 2.19 -2.63 -12.02
N HIS A 600 2.96 -1.58 -12.31
CA HIS A 600 3.96 -1.06 -11.37
C HIS A 600 3.28 -0.44 -10.14
N ALA A 601 3.00 -1.27 -9.13
CA ALA A 601 2.37 -0.88 -7.87
C ALA A 601 2.92 -1.67 -6.67
N LEU A 602 2.77 -1.10 -5.47
CA LEU A 602 3.04 -1.80 -4.22
C LEU A 602 1.97 -2.88 -4.01
N TYR A 603 2.42 -4.12 -3.78
CA TYR A 603 1.53 -5.26 -3.57
C TYR A 603 1.90 -6.00 -2.26
N PRO A 604 0.95 -6.20 -1.33
CA PRO A 604 1.21 -6.74 0.00
C PRO A 604 1.85 -8.13 0.05
N GLN A 605 1.77 -8.90 -1.04
CA GLN A 605 2.34 -10.25 -1.07
C GLN A 605 3.82 -10.27 -1.45
N TYR A 606 4.38 -9.13 -1.90
CA TYR A 606 5.78 -9.03 -2.26
C TYR A 606 6.73 -9.15 -1.06
N ALA A 607 6.37 -8.63 0.11
CA ALA A 607 7.18 -8.85 1.32
C ALA A 607 7.26 -10.32 1.71
N GLY A 608 6.17 -11.09 1.56
CA GLY A 608 6.17 -12.53 1.81
C GLY A 608 7.10 -13.29 0.86
N ILE A 609 7.01 -13.00 -0.45
CA ILE A 609 7.90 -13.60 -1.46
C ILE A 609 9.37 -13.26 -1.16
N ALA A 610 9.65 -12.00 -0.82
CA ALA A 610 10.99 -11.56 -0.48
C ALA A 610 11.51 -12.28 0.78
N TRP A 611 10.71 -12.35 1.84
CA TRP A 611 11.08 -13.02 3.08
C TRP A 611 11.36 -14.52 2.88
N ASP A 612 10.49 -15.22 2.15
CA ASP A 612 10.63 -16.66 1.85
C ASP A 612 11.94 -16.99 1.13
N TYR A 613 12.48 -16.03 0.37
CA TYR A 613 13.81 -16.12 -0.23
C TYR A 613 14.91 -15.73 0.76
N LEU A 614 14.83 -14.53 1.34
CA LEU A 614 15.87 -13.95 2.20
C LEU A 614 16.19 -14.84 3.41
N ALA A 615 15.16 -15.34 4.09
CA ALA A 615 15.29 -16.08 5.34
C ALA A 615 16.06 -17.41 5.19
N ARG A 616 16.24 -17.90 3.96
CA ARG A 616 17.03 -19.11 3.66
C ARG A 616 18.53 -18.89 3.69
N PHE A 617 18.99 -17.64 3.83
CA PHE A 617 20.42 -17.33 3.74
C PHE A 617 20.94 -16.71 5.03
N SER A 618 22.13 -17.14 5.45
CA SER A 618 22.96 -16.42 6.41
C SER A 618 24.37 -16.27 5.87
N ARG A 619 25.15 -15.34 6.43
CA ARG A 619 26.56 -15.12 6.07
C ARG A 619 27.49 -15.41 7.23
N ASN A 620 28.47 -16.27 6.99
CA ASN A 620 29.53 -16.52 7.95
C ASN A 620 30.38 -15.26 8.13
N ARG A 621 30.31 -14.65 9.32
CA ARG A 621 30.99 -13.37 9.62
C ARG A 621 32.52 -13.43 9.61
N LYS A 622 33.11 -14.64 9.65
CA LYS A 622 34.57 -14.82 9.62
C LYS A 622 35.08 -15.05 8.21
N THR A 623 34.43 -15.94 7.46
CA THR A 623 34.89 -16.32 6.12
C THR A 623 34.26 -15.50 5.01
N GLY A 624 33.14 -14.83 5.29
CA GLY A 624 32.34 -14.15 4.28
C GLY A 624 31.43 -15.09 3.48
N ALA A 625 31.53 -16.41 3.62
CA ALA A 625 30.74 -17.35 2.80
C ALA A 625 29.24 -17.33 3.15
N VAL A 626 28.40 -17.45 2.13
CA VAL A 626 26.95 -17.65 2.28
C VAL A 626 26.65 -19.08 2.76
N GLN A 627 25.63 -19.21 3.59
CA GLN A 627 25.08 -20.48 4.07
C GLN A 627 23.59 -20.54 3.72
N TYR A 628 23.19 -21.63 3.06
CA TYR A 628 21.81 -21.88 2.66
C TYR A 628 21.12 -22.83 3.65
N HIS A 629 19.89 -22.48 4.05
CA HIS A 629 19.01 -23.20 4.96
C HIS A 629 17.77 -23.62 4.16
N PRO A 630 17.72 -24.88 3.67
CA PRO A 630 16.71 -25.34 2.71
C PRO A 630 15.28 -25.41 3.25
#